data_AF-A0A6B9Z9J2-F1
#
_entry.id   AF-A0A6B9Z9J2-F1
#
_cell.length_a   1.000
_cell.length_b   1.000
_cell.length_c   1.000
_cell.angle_alpha   90.00
_cell.angle_beta   90.00
_cell.angle_gamma   90.00
#
_symmetry.space_group_name_H-M   'P 1'
#
loop_
_entity.id
_entity.type
_entity.pdbx_description
1 polymer ?
#
loop_
_entity_poly.entity_id
_entity_poly.type
_entity_poly.pdbx_seq_one_letter_code
_entity_poly.pdbx_strand_id
1 'polypeptide(L)' 'MRRIALFAFILGIMMATVAYVAEVNEWTASPEFMTLGFAGYVLIISAAAYYMTAILYEWSRETEAWQG' A
#
# COMPACT_ATOMS: atom_id res chain seq x y z
N MET A 1 -9.78 3.69 10.78
CA MET A 1 -9.28 3.47 9.41
C MET A 1 -7.82 3.05 9.33
N ARG A 2 -6.93 3.47 10.24
CA ARG A 2 -5.52 3.06 10.32
C ARG A 2 -5.26 1.54 10.25
N ARG A 3 -6.03 0.72 10.99
CA ARG A 3 -5.91 -0.76 10.93
C ARG A 3 -6.21 -1.34 9.54
N ILE A 4 -7.23 -0.82 8.85
CA ILE A 4 -7.61 -1.27 7.50
C ILE A 4 -6.52 -0.92 6.49
N ALA A 5 -5.94 0.28 6.59
CA ALA A 5 -4.80 0.68 5.77
C ALA A 5 -3.57 -0.20 6.01
N LEU A 6 -3.33 -0.64 7.26
CA LEU A 6 -2.28 -1.61 7.57
C LEU A 6 -2.51 -2.96 6.90
N PHE A 7 -3.74 -3.49 6.99
CA PHE A 7 -4.09 -4.74 6.30
C PHE A 7 -3.97 -4.60 4.78
N ALA A 8 -4.43 -3.49 4.19
CA ALA A 8 -4.30 -3.21 2.76
C ALA A 8 -2.83 -3.12 2.33
N PHE A 9 -1.97 -2.52 3.14
CA PHE A 9 -0.53 -2.44 2.88
C PHE A 9 0.13 -3.83 2.88
N ILE A 10 -0.12 -4.63 3.92
CA ILE A 10 0.44 -5.98 4.04
C ILE A 10 -0.06 -6.88 2.90
N LEU A 11 -1.35 -6.81 2.58
CA LEU A 11 -1.97 -7.59 1.52
C LEU A 11 -1.45 -7.17 0.15
N GLY A 12 -1.26 -5.86 -0.07
CA GLY A 12 -0.62 -5.34 -1.27
C GLY A 12 0.83 -5.83 -1.44
N ILE A 13 1.63 -5.86 -0.36
CA ILE A 13 2.98 -6.42 -0.37
C ILE A 13 2.96 -7.91 -0.73
N MET A 14 2.05 -8.69 -0.13
CA MET A 14 1.91 -10.11 -0.48
C MET A 14 1.57 -10.30 -1.96
N MET A 15 0.61 -9.55 -2.49
CA MET A 15 0.24 -9.63 -3.92
C MET A 15 1.40 -9.24 -4.84
N ALA A 16 2.13 -8.17 -4.52
CA ALA A 16 3.30 -7.75 -5.28
C ALA A 16 4.42 -8.81 -5.24
N THR A 17 4.62 -9.45 -4.08
CA THR A 17 5.60 -10.53 -3.90
C THR A 17 5.23 -11.75 -4.74
N VAL A 18 3.95 -12.15 -4.74
CA VAL A 18 3.47 -13.28 -5.56
C VAL A 18 3.66 -12.99 -7.06
N ALA A 19 3.35 -11.76 -7.49
CA ALA A 19 3.57 -11.35 -8.88
C ALA A 19 5.06 -11.37 -9.26
N TYR A 20 5.94 -10.91 -8.37
CA TYR A 20 7.40 -10.96 -8.58
C TYR A 20 7.91 -12.40 -8.65
N VAL A 21 7.44 -13.29 -7.78
CA VAL A 21 7.79 -14.72 -7.84
C VAL A 21 7.31 -15.35 -9.14
N ALA A 22 6.11 -15.02 -9.61
CA ALA A 22 5.60 -15.49 -10.90
C ALA A 22 6.47 -15.00 -12.07
N GLU A 23 6.96 -13.76 -12.02
CA GLU A 23 7.88 -13.21 -13.02
C GLU A 23 9.24 -13.95 -13.02
N VAL A 24 9.83 -14.19 -11.85
CA VAL A 24 11.10 -14.91 -11.73
C VAL A 24 11.00 -16.37 -12.19
N ASN A 25 9.83 -17.00 -12.05
CA ASN A 25 9.59 -18.37 -12.49
C ASN A 25 9.08 -18.46 -13.95
N GLU A 26 9.12 -17.36 -14.72
CA GLU A 26 8.62 -17.28 -16.10
C GLU A 26 7.13 -17.62 -16.26
N TRP A 27 6.35 -17.56 -15.18
CA TRP A 27 4.88 -17.72 -15.20
C TRP A 27 4.17 -16.45 -15.76
N THR A 28 4.95 -15.45 -16.15
CA THR A 28 4.56 -14.16 -16.73
C THR A 28 3.80 -14.25 -18.05
N ALA A 29 3.75 -15.43 -18.69
CA ALA A 29 2.93 -15.66 -19.87
C ALA A 29 1.41 -15.49 -19.62
N SER A 30 0.97 -15.55 -18.35
CA SER A 30 -0.43 -15.34 -17.99
C SER A 30 -0.71 -13.89 -17.54
N PRO A 31 -1.62 -13.16 -18.22
CA PRO A 31 -1.98 -11.77 -17.87
C PRO A 31 -2.59 -11.61 -16.48
N GLU A 32 -3.02 -12.71 -15.86
CA GLU A 32 -3.53 -12.80 -14.50
C GLU A 32 -2.47 -12.37 -13.46
N PHE A 33 -1.20 -12.74 -13.63
CA PHE A 33 -0.15 -12.38 -12.67
C PHE A 33 0.24 -10.91 -12.77
N MET A 34 0.21 -10.34 -13.99
CA MET A 34 0.46 -8.92 -14.22
C MET A 34 -0.64 -8.06 -13.59
N THR A 35 -1.91 -8.45 -13.75
CA THR A 35 -3.05 -7.77 -13.12
C THR A 35 -3.03 -7.90 -11.59
N LEU A 36 -2.62 -9.07 -11.07
CA LEU A 36 -2.42 -9.29 -9.64
C LEU A 36 -1.34 -8.36 -9.05
N GLY A 37 -0.20 -8.24 -9.73
CA GLY A 37 0.88 -7.33 -9.32
C GLY A 37 0.44 -5.86 -9.35
N PHE A 38 -0.26 -5.45 -10.41
CA PHE A 38 -0.83 -4.10 -10.53
C PHE A 38 -1.80 -3.79 -9.37
N ALA A 39 -2.73 -4.70 -9.07
CA ALA A 39 -3.65 -4.55 -7.94
C ALA A 39 -2.90 -4.45 -6.60
N GLY A 40 -1.82 -5.24 -6.43
CA GLY A 40 -0.94 -5.17 -5.27
C GLY A 40 -0.30 -3.78 -5.12
N TYR A 41 0.27 -3.22 -6.19
CA TYR A 41 0.86 -1.88 -6.16
C TYR A 41 -0.16 -0.79 -5.84
N VAL A 42 -1.36 -0.85 -6.41
CA VAL A 42 -2.44 0.11 -6.11
C VAL A 42 -2.82 0.09 -4.63
N LEU A 43 -2.90 -1.09 -4.02
CA LEU A 43 -3.17 -1.25 -2.58
C LEU A 43 -2.04 -0.65 -1.73
N ILE A 44 -0.77 -0.93 -2.07
CA ILE A 44 0.41 -0.38 -1.38
C ILE A 44 0.38 1.15 -1.43
N ILE A 45 0.23 1.74 -2.62
CA ILE A 45 0.24 3.19 -2.81
C ILE A 45 -0.91 3.85 -2.05
N SER A 46 -2.12 3.28 -2.13
CA SER A 46 -3.29 3.82 -1.45
C SER A 46 -3.12 3.80 0.08
N ALA A 47 -2.59 2.70 0.62
CA ALA A 47 -2.30 2.61 2.04
C ALA A 47 -1.20 3.58 2.47
N ALA A 48 -0.13 3.72 1.68
CA ALA A 48 0.94 4.67 1.94
C ALA A 48 0.43 6.12 1.93
N ALA A 49 -0.42 6.49 0.97
CA ALA A 49 -1.06 7.80 0.90
C ALA A 49 -1.94 8.07 2.13
N TYR A 50 -2.72 7.08 2.56
CA TYR A 50 -3.51 7.20 3.79
C TYR A 50 -2.63 7.41 5.02
N TYR A 51 -1.52 6.67 5.14
CA TYR A 51 -0.59 6.82 6.25
C TYR A 51 0.10 8.18 6.26
N MET A 52 0.58 8.65 5.12
CA MET A 52 1.19 9.97 5.00
C MET A 52 0.22 11.07 5.37
N THR A 53 -1.02 11.04 4.85
CA THR A 53 -2.04 12.04 5.18
C THR A 53 -2.45 11.98 6.64
N ALA A 54 -2.56 10.78 7.24
CA ALA A 54 -2.84 10.64 8.67
C ALA A 54 -1.72 11.23 9.55
N ILE A 55 -0.45 10.99 9.19
CA ILE A 55 0.71 11.56 9.92
C ILE A 55 0.71 13.08 9.79
N LEU A 56 0.53 13.61 8.58
CA LEU A 56 0.47 15.06 8.35
C LEU A 56 -0.67 15.72 9.12
N TYR A 57 -1.83 15.06 9.19
CA TYR A 57 -2.97 15.55 9.95
C TYR A 57 -2.69 15.58 11.46
N GLU A 58 -2.05 14.53 11.99
CA GLU A 58 -1.69 14.44 13.40
C GLU A 58 -0.66 15.52 13.77
N TRP A 59 0.36 15.71 12.94
CA TRP A 59 1.35 16.79 13.11
C TRP A 59 0.73 18.19 13.01
N SER A 60 -0.13 18.44 12.02
CA SER A 60 -0.84 19.71 11.91
C SER A 60 -1.61 20.05 13.18
N ARG A 61 -2.28 19.06 13.76
CA ARG A 61 -3.10 19.23 14.96
C ARG A 61 -2.27 19.45 16.22
N GLU A 62 -1.12 18.80 16.35
CA GLU A 62 -0.15 19.09 17.41
C GLU A 62 0.39 20.52 17.29
N THR A 63 0.65 20.98 16.06
CA THR A 63 1.18 22.33 15.82
C THR A 63 0.16 23.41 16.22
N GLU A 64 -1.13 23.20 15.94
CA GLU A 64 -2.21 24.09 16.39
C GLU A 64 -2.37 24.10 17.92
N ALA A 65 -2.24 22.94 18.57
CA ALA A 65 -2.33 22.82 20.03
C ALA A 65 -1.19 23.52 20.78
N TRP A 66 -0.04 23.73 20.13
CA TRP A 66 1.09 24.47 20.70
C TRP A 66 1.00 25.99 20.45
N GLN A 67 0.07 26.47 19.61
CA GLN A 67 -0.12 27.89 19.29
C GLN A 67 -1.29 28.54 20.03
N GLY A 68 -2.07 27.78 20.81
CA GLY A 68 -3.16 28.28 21.67
C GLY A 68 -2.79 28.25 23.14
#